data_AF-A0AAU6Z3J2-F1
#
_entry.id   AF-A0AAU6Z3J2-F1
#
_cell.length_a   1.000
_cell.length_b   1.000
_cell.length_c   1.000
_cell.angle_alpha   90.00
_cell.angle_beta   90.00
_cell.angle_gamma   90.00
#
_symmetry.space_group_name_H-M   'P 1'
#
loop_
_entity.id
_entity.type
_entity.pdbx_description
1 polymer ?
#
loop_
_entity_poly.entity_id
_entity_poly.type
_entity_poly.pdbx_seq_one_letter_code
_entity_poly.pdbx_strand_id
1 'polypeptide(L)'
;MPHKTQQRTLETEIQMASTIANLRKEKGWTYEELAERMESVGCKIHPSGIQKTEKSGRRITVDEFIGYSRAFEVPIEALIDARMPQPSTKEFWRTLLAAEEFYRLYSYAHRSYREMILDVQKEAAVNAELRDRILERFRGHLAMEEKKAREMAAQDDVDVTTDQKFETYLWDHYATASMFTARDVLKGIGSWPR
;
A
#
# COMPACT_ATOMS: atom_id res chain seq x y z
N MET A 1 56.04 -6.31 -5.10
CA MET A 1 55.23 -7.02 -4.07
C MET A 1 53.90 -7.41 -4.71
N PRO A 2 53.47 -8.68 -4.67
CA PRO A 2 52.17 -9.05 -5.21
C PRO A 2 51.08 -8.45 -4.31
N HIS A 3 50.21 -7.62 -4.89
CA HIS A 3 49.03 -7.10 -4.20
C HIS A 3 48.12 -8.27 -3.82
N LYS A 4 47.81 -8.41 -2.52
CA LYS A 4 46.76 -9.31 -2.01
C LYS A 4 45.38 -8.81 -2.48
N THR A 5 44.99 -9.15 -3.70
CA THR A 5 43.70 -8.73 -4.29
C THR A 5 42.59 -9.79 -4.09
N GLN A 6 42.89 -10.95 -3.51
CA GLN A 6 41.95 -12.09 -3.44
C GLN A 6 40.89 -12.01 -2.33
N GLN A 7 41.11 -11.26 -1.24
CA GLN A 7 40.23 -11.35 -0.06
C GLN A 7 38.88 -10.62 -0.23
N ARG A 8 38.82 -9.52 -0.98
CA ARG A 8 37.62 -8.66 -1.05
C ARG A 8 36.45 -9.30 -1.80
N THR A 9 36.71 -9.98 -2.93
CA THR A 9 35.63 -10.59 -3.73
C THR A 9 35.01 -11.81 -3.03
N LEU A 10 35.82 -12.56 -2.28
CA LEU A 10 35.35 -13.71 -1.49
C LEU A 10 34.35 -13.30 -0.41
N GLU A 11 34.58 -12.16 0.26
CA GLU A 11 33.66 -11.63 1.28
C GLU A 11 32.30 -11.26 0.67
N THR A 12 32.29 -10.63 -0.51
CA THR A 12 31.04 -10.29 -1.22
C THR A 12 30.28 -11.52 -1.71
N GLU A 13 30.98 -12.53 -2.23
CA GLU A 13 30.36 -13.79 -2.67
C GLU A 13 29.71 -14.54 -1.49
N ILE A 14 30.36 -14.56 -0.32
CA ILE A 14 29.82 -15.15 0.91
C ILE A 14 28.59 -14.38 1.40
N GLN A 15 28.65 -13.05 1.39
CA GLN A 15 27.55 -12.21 1.84
C GLN A 15 26.29 -12.44 1.02
N MET A 16 26.45 -12.47 -0.31
CA MET A 16 25.36 -12.71 -1.24
C MET A 16 24.74 -14.10 -1.09
N ALA A 17 25.58 -15.13 -0.89
CA ALA A 17 25.08 -16.48 -0.58
C ALA A 17 24.23 -16.51 0.69
N SER A 18 24.63 -15.77 1.73
CA SER A 18 23.85 -15.62 2.96
C SER A 18 22.54 -14.88 2.72
N THR A 19 22.54 -13.82 1.89
CA THR A 19 21.33 -13.06 1.57
C THR A 19 20.30 -13.92 0.84
N ILE A 20 20.74 -14.68 -0.18
CA ILE A 20 19.87 -15.62 -0.92
C ILE A 20 19.25 -16.64 0.03
N ALA A 21 20.05 -17.20 0.94
CA ALA A 21 19.58 -18.16 1.93
C ALA A 21 18.52 -17.57 2.88
N ASN A 22 18.68 -16.31 3.30
CA ASN A 22 17.73 -15.63 4.17
C ASN A 22 16.42 -15.34 3.44
N LEU A 23 16.48 -14.75 2.24
CA LEU A 23 15.30 -14.44 1.43
C LEU A 23 14.47 -15.68 1.13
N ARG A 24 15.12 -16.79 0.78
CA ARG A 24 14.44 -18.07 0.55
C ARG A 24 13.72 -18.57 1.80
N LYS A 25 14.37 -18.50 2.97
CA LYS A 25 13.79 -18.94 4.25
C LYS A 25 12.65 -18.03 4.71
N GLU A 26 12.80 -16.70 4.57
CA GLU A 26 11.78 -15.72 4.92
C GLU A 26 10.50 -15.92 4.11
N LYS A 27 10.62 -16.27 2.82
CA LYS A 27 9.49 -16.61 1.96
C LYS A 27 9.00 -18.06 2.11
N GLY A 28 9.63 -18.86 2.97
CA GLY A 28 9.25 -20.25 3.24
C GLY A 28 9.49 -21.21 2.07
N TRP A 29 10.35 -20.85 1.11
CA TRP A 29 10.55 -21.63 -0.11
C TRP A 29 11.54 -22.78 0.07
N THR A 30 11.20 -23.92 -0.51
CA THR A 30 12.11 -25.04 -0.79
C THR A 30 13.13 -24.67 -1.88
N TYR A 31 14.14 -25.51 -2.10
CA TYR A 31 15.12 -25.26 -3.16
C TYR A 31 14.49 -25.49 -4.55
N GLU A 32 13.56 -26.43 -4.63
CA GLU A 32 12.76 -26.76 -5.80
C GLU A 32 11.89 -25.57 -6.21
N GLU A 33 11.16 -24.98 -5.25
CA GLU A 33 10.32 -23.80 -5.48
C GLU A 33 11.11 -22.56 -5.91
N LEU A 34 12.33 -22.37 -5.40
CA LEU A 34 13.20 -21.29 -5.87
C LEU A 34 13.76 -21.60 -7.28
N ALA A 35 14.10 -22.85 -7.58
CA ALA A 35 14.52 -23.24 -8.92
C ALA A 35 13.44 -23.01 -9.97
N GLU A 36 12.18 -23.34 -9.66
CA GLU A 36 11.02 -23.07 -10.53
C GLU A 36 10.82 -21.56 -10.77
N ARG A 37 10.98 -20.74 -9.74
CA ARG A 37 10.91 -19.27 -9.86
C ARG A 37 12.07 -18.67 -10.63
N MET A 38 13.26 -19.25 -10.48
CA MET A 38 14.41 -18.88 -11.30
C MET A 38 14.17 -19.23 -12.77
N GLU A 39 13.59 -20.40 -13.06
CA GLU A 39 13.21 -20.81 -14.41
C GLU A 39 12.13 -19.89 -15.01
N SER A 40 11.14 -19.46 -14.22
CA SER A 40 10.08 -18.54 -14.68
C SER A 40 10.60 -17.15 -15.07
N VAL A 41 11.71 -16.70 -14.49
CA VAL A 41 12.38 -15.43 -14.86
C VAL A 41 13.47 -15.62 -15.93
N GLY A 42 13.52 -16.80 -16.55
CA GLY A 42 14.44 -17.13 -17.65
C GLY A 42 15.82 -17.61 -17.21
N CYS A 43 16.02 -17.95 -15.94
CA CYS A 43 17.29 -18.44 -15.40
C CYS A 43 17.17 -19.89 -14.91
N LYS A 44 17.42 -20.85 -15.79
CA LYS A 44 17.36 -22.28 -15.42
C LYS A 44 18.54 -22.67 -14.51
N ILE A 45 18.26 -22.96 -13.25
CA ILE A 45 19.23 -23.43 -12.26
C ILE A 45 18.68 -24.68 -11.55
N HIS A 46 19.53 -25.67 -11.31
CA HIS A 46 19.13 -26.89 -10.59
C HIS A 46 19.06 -26.61 -9.07
N PRO A 47 18.11 -27.20 -8.31
CA PRO A 47 18.00 -27.00 -6.84
C PRO A 47 19.30 -27.25 -6.07
N SER A 48 20.08 -28.25 -6.47
CA SER A 48 21.41 -28.52 -5.88
C SER A 48 22.45 -27.42 -6.14
N GLY A 49 22.30 -26.65 -7.23
CA GLY A 49 23.13 -25.48 -7.53
C GLY A 49 22.83 -24.33 -6.58
N ILE A 50 21.56 -24.09 -6.26
CA ILE A 50 21.12 -23.13 -5.24
C ILE A 50 21.66 -23.56 -3.88
N GLN A 51 21.48 -24.83 -3.49
CA GLN A 51 21.98 -25.34 -2.22
C GLN A 51 23.50 -25.17 -2.06
N LYS A 52 24.29 -25.42 -3.11
CA LYS A 52 25.75 -25.21 -3.11
C LYS A 52 26.12 -23.72 -3.04
N THR A 53 25.31 -22.85 -3.64
CA THR A 53 25.46 -21.40 -3.53
C THR A 53 25.33 -20.99 -2.07
N GLU A 54 24.24 -21.39 -1.40
CA GLU A 54 23.97 -21.03 0.00
C GLU A 54 24.95 -21.65 1.00
N LYS A 55 25.33 -22.93 0.84
CA LYS A 55 26.12 -23.66 1.85
C LYS A 55 27.62 -23.62 1.64
N SER A 56 28.05 -23.56 0.38
CA SER A 56 29.47 -23.77 0.01
C SER A 56 30.08 -22.57 -0.71
N GLY A 57 29.31 -21.48 -0.87
CA GLY A 57 29.79 -20.27 -1.54
C GLY A 57 30.12 -20.50 -3.02
N ARG A 58 29.34 -21.35 -3.71
CA ARG A 58 29.46 -21.52 -5.17
C ARG A 58 29.32 -20.14 -5.82
N ARG A 59 30.28 -19.77 -6.66
CA ARG A 59 30.19 -18.58 -7.51
C ARG A 59 28.98 -18.63 -8.40
N ILE A 60 28.25 -17.52 -8.45
CA ILE A 60 27.11 -17.35 -9.34
C ILE A 60 27.52 -16.55 -10.58
N THR A 61 26.87 -16.81 -11.70
CA THR A 61 27.02 -16.00 -12.92
C THR A 61 26.22 -14.71 -12.82
N VAL A 62 26.45 -13.77 -13.75
CA VAL A 62 25.66 -12.54 -13.85
C VAL A 62 24.18 -12.86 -14.15
N ASP A 63 23.91 -13.87 -14.97
CA ASP A 63 22.55 -14.30 -15.29
C ASP A 63 21.84 -14.86 -14.05
N GLU A 64 22.54 -15.68 -13.24
CA GLU A 64 22.00 -16.17 -11.98
C GLU A 64 21.76 -15.04 -10.99
N PHE A 65 22.66 -14.05 -10.96
CA PHE A 65 22.53 -12.88 -10.09
C PHE A 65 21.30 -12.02 -10.43
N ILE A 66 21.11 -11.72 -11.72
CA ILE A 66 19.90 -11.04 -12.21
C ILE A 66 18.66 -11.92 -11.99
N GLY A 67 18.78 -13.23 -12.20
CA GLY A 67 17.73 -14.21 -11.96
C GLY A 67 17.23 -14.16 -10.52
N TYR A 68 18.13 -14.20 -9.53
CA TYR A 68 17.74 -14.13 -8.12
C TYR A 68 17.03 -12.81 -7.80
N SER A 69 17.50 -11.68 -8.32
CA SER A 69 16.87 -10.37 -8.09
C SER A 69 15.43 -10.37 -8.59
N ARG A 70 15.19 -10.91 -9.79
CA ARG A 70 13.85 -11.03 -10.37
C ARG A 70 12.98 -12.05 -9.64
N ALA A 71 13.51 -13.21 -9.30
CA ALA A 71 12.77 -14.27 -8.60
C ALA A 71 12.34 -13.85 -7.19
N PHE A 72 13.14 -13.04 -6.49
CA PHE A 72 12.80 -12.51 -5.17
C PHE A 72 12.03 -11.19 -5.21
N GLU A 73 11.95 -10.55 -6.37
CA GLU A 73 11.38 -9.20 -6.58
C GLU A 73 12.08 -8.13 -5.75
N VAL A 74 13.42 -8.18 -5.69
CA VAL A 74 14.25 -7.22 -4.96
C VAL A 74 15.26 -6.55 -5.89
N PRO A 75 15.68 -5.30 -5.63
CA PRO A 75 16.78 -4.67 -6.37
C PRO A 75 18.05 -5.51 -6.35
N ILE A 76 18.88 -5.42 -7.39
CA ILE A 76 20.13 -6.21 -7.50
C ILE A 76 21.09 -5.88 -6.34
N GLU A 77 21.08 -4.63 -5.89
CA GLU A 77 21.86 -4.11 -4.77
C GLU A 77 21.51 -4.82 -3.46
N ALA A 78 20.25 -5.25 -3.31
CA ALA A 78 19.75 -6.00 -2.16
C ALA A 78 20.49 -7.31 -1.92
N LEU A 79 20.93 -7.94 -3.01
CA LEU A 79 21.59 -9.24 -2.95
C LEU A 79 23.05 -9.12 -2.54
N ILE A 80 23.69 -7.98 -2.82
CA ILE A 80 25.11 -7.74 -2.50
C ILE A 80 25.27 -7.19 -1.09
N ASP A 81 24.39 -6.27 -0.67
CA ASP A 81 24.43 -5.72 0.68
C ASP A 81 23.29 -6.34 1.50
N ALA A 82 23.62 -7.30 2.39
CA ALA A 82 22.64 -7.84 3.34
C ALA A 82 22.12 -6.78 4.32
N ARG A 83 22.68 -5.57 4.29
CA ARG A 83 21.99 -4.36 4.71
C ARG A 83 21.22 -3.86 3.50
N MET A 84 20.18 -4.60 3.10
CA MET A 84 19.09 -3.98 2.37
C MET A 84 18.77 -2.67 3.10
N PRO A 85 18.79 -1.50 2.44
CA PRO A 85 18.46 -0.27 3.13
C PRO A 85 17.02 -0.43 3.62
N GLN A 86 16.87 -0.72 4.91
CA GLN A 86 15.77 -0.18 5.68
C GLN A 86 15.66 1.27 5.24
N PRO A 87 14.47 1.78 4.87
CA PRO A 87 14.34 3.14 4.38
C PRO A 87 15.18 3.99 5.32
N SER A 88 16.19 4.66 4.75
CA SER A 88 17.23 5.24 5.58
C SER A 88 16.57 6.16 6.60
N THR A 89 17.19 6.40 7.75
CA THR A 89 16.67 7.40 8.70
C THR A 89 16.33 8.71 7.96
N LYS A 90 17.09 9.05 6.92
CA LYS A 90 16.84 10.19 6.02
C LYS A 90 15.55 10.08 5.20
N GLU A 91 15.21 8.91 4.68
CA GLU A 91 13.97 8.68 3.91
C GLU A 91 12.73 8.71 4.81
N PHE A 92 12.77 8.02 5.96
CA PHE A 92 11.68 8.11 6.93
C PHE A 92 11.53 9.52 7.49
N TRP A 93 12.63 10.21 7.76
CA TRP A 93 12.60 11.62 8.17
C TRP A 93 11.98 12.51 7.11
N ARG A 94 12.30 12.29 5.82
CA ARG A 94 11.65 13.02 4.72
C ARG A 94 10.15 12.73 4.66
N THR A 95 9.74 11.48 4.85
CA THR A 95 8.32 11.08 4.91
C THR A 95 7.61 11.75 6.07
N LEU A 96 8.23 11.79 7.26
CA LEU A 96 7.67 12.47 8.43
C LEU A 96 7.47 13.96 8.17
N LEU A 97 8.51 14.65 7.68
CA LEU A 97 8.40 16.07 7.34
C LEU A 97 7.31 16.33 6.28
N ALA A 98 7.20 15.47 5.28
CA ALA A 98 6.12 15.57 4.29
C ALA A 98 4.74 15.40 4.95
N ALA A 99 4.59 14.42 5.84
CA ALA A 99 3.34 14.19 6.58
C ALA A 99 2.98 15.39 7.47
N GLU A 100 3.95 16.06 8.10
CA GLU A 100 3.73 17.28 8.89
C GLU A 100 3.24 18.45 8.01
N GLU A 101 3.83 18.62 6.82
CA GLU A 101 3.37 19.62 5.84
C GLU A 101 1.95 19.34 5.35
N PHE A 102 1.66 18.08 5.01
CA PHE A 102 0.31 17.65 4.65
C PHE A 102 -0.68 17.88 5.79
N TYR A 103 -0.29 17.58 7.02
CA TYR A 103 -1.14 17.81 8.19
C TYR A 103 -1.43 19.31 8.38
N ARG A 104 -0.45 20.19 8.13
CA ARG A 104 -0.65 21.64 8.19
C ARG A 104 -1.64 22.12 7.13
N LEU A 105 -1.48 21.67 5.89
CA LEU A 105 -2.40 21.98 4.79
C LEU A 105 -3.80 21.45 5.07
N TYR A 106 -3.90 20.20 5.51
CA TYR A 106 -5.15 19.56 5.92
C TYR A 106 -5.82 20.35 7.05
N SER A 107 -5.10 20.73 8.10
CA SER A 107 -5.65 21.49 9.23
C SER A 107 -6.22 22.84 8.80
N TYR A 108 -5.53 23.54 7.90
CA TYR A 108 -6.01 24.79 7.33
C TYR A 108 -7.27 24.61 6.47
N ALA A 109 -7.22 23.65 5.54
CA ALA A 109 -8.35 23.33 4.67
C ALA A 109 -9.57 22.85 5.48
N HIS A 110 -9.35 22.01 6.50
CA HIS A 110 -10.37 21.48 7.38
C HIS A 110 -11.03 22.57 8.22
N ARG A 111 -10.27 23.55 8.74
CA ARG A 111 -10.83 24.72 9.42
C ARG A 111 -11.72 25.52 8.48
N SER A 112 -11.21 25.84 7.29
CA SER A 112 -11.95 26.62 6.29
C SER A 112 -13.22 25.90 5.85
N TYR A 113 -13.13 24.59 5.61
CA TYR A 113 -14.28 23.73 5.33
C TYR A 113 -15.32 23.81 6.45
N ARG A 114 -14.90 23.65 7.71
CA ARG A 114 -15.81 23.73 8.86
C ARG A 114 -16.52 25.08 8.96
N GLU A 115 -15.83 26.18 8.72
CA GLU A 115 -16.43 27.51 8.71
C GLU A 115 -17.50 27.64 7.62
N MET A 116 -17.19 27.21 6.39
CA MET A 116 -18.17 27.19 5.30
C MET A 116 -19.40 26.32 5.62
N ILE A 117 -19.19 25.14 6.21
CA ILE A 117 -20.30 24.25 6.61
C ILE A 117 -21.18 24.91 7.67
N LEU A 118 -20.60 25.57 8.67
CA LEU A 118 -21.36 26.27 9.70
C LEU A 118 -22.22 27.39 9.12
N ASP A 119 -21.72 28.12 8.13
CA ASP A 119 -22.50 29.18 7.49
C ASP A 119 -23.63 28.61 6.63
N VAL A 120 -23.39 27.54 5.88
CA VAL A 120 -24.45 26.83 5.16
C VAL A 120 -25.49 26.23 6.11
N GLN A 121 -25.08 25.70 7.27
CA GLN A 121 -25.98 25.18 8.29
C GLN A 121 -26.90 26.28 8.84
N LYS A 122 -26.36 27.46 9.18
CA LYS A 122 -27.15 28.59 9.66
C LYS A 122 -28.24 28.97 8.65
N GLU A 123 -27.87 29.07 7.37
CA GLU A 123 -28.82 29.41 6.31
C GLU A 123 -29.85 28.28 6.10
N ALA A 124 -29.41 27.03 5.98
CA ALA A 124 -30.30 25.88 5.74
C ALA A 124 -31.26 25.59 6.92
N ALA A 125 -30.94 26.05 8.14
CA ALA A 125 -31.83 25.97 9.29
C ALA A 125 -33.10 26.81 9.10
N VAL A 126 -32.99 27.97 8.43
CA VAL A 126 -34.11 28.89 8.21
C VAL A 126 -34.65 28.86 6.77
N ASN A 127 -33.86 28.38 5.82
CA ASN A 127 -34.19 28.32 4.41
C ASN A 127 -34.55 26.89 3.96
N ALA A 128 -35.86 26.63 3.84
CA ALA A 128 -36.36 25.30 3.45
C ALA A 128 -35.95 24.89 2.04
N GLU A 129 -35.94 25.82 1.08
CA GLU A 129 -35.55 25.52 -0.31
C GLU A 129 -34.10 25.05 -0.38
N LEU A 130 -33.19 25.73 0.33
CA LEU A 130 -31.79 25.32 0.39
C LEU A 130 -31.63 23.94 1.02
N ARG A 131 -32.33 23.68 2.13
CA ARG A 131 -32.31 22.37 2.80
C ARG A 131 -32.80 21.25 1.89
N ASP A 132 -33.89 21.48 1.15
CA ASP A 132 -34.46 20.49 0.24
C ASP A 132 -33.50 20.21 -0.94
N ARG A 133 -32.85 21.25 -1.49
CA ARG A 133 -31.80 21.06 -2.51
C ARG A 133 -30.62 20.25 -2.01
N ILE A 134 -30.19 20.45 -0.76
CA ILE A 134 -29.09 19.68 -0.15
C ILE A 134 -29.52 18.21 0.03
N LEU A 135 -30.76 17.96 0.48
CA LEU A 135 -31.32 16.61 0.60
C LEU A 135 -31.42 15.90 -0.76
N GLU A 136 -31.90 16.60 -1.78
CA GLU A 136 -32.00 16.06 -3.14
C GLU A 136 -30.61 15.70 -3.68
N ARG A 137 -29.64 16.60 -3.53
CA ARG A 137 -28.25 16.35 -3.91
C ARG A 137 -27.68 15.14 -3.16
N PHE A 138 -27.92 15.03 -1.86
CA PHE A 138 -27.48 13.89 -1.06
C PHE A 138 -28.08 12.57 -1.59
N ARG A 139 -29.40 12.51 -1.79
CA ARG A 139 -30.09 11.33 -2.29
C ARG A 139 -29.59 10.91 -3.67
N GLY A 140 -29.33 11.87 -4.55
CA GLY A 140 -28.79 11.59 -5.89
C GLY A 140 -27.42 10.91 -5.85
N HIS A 141 -26.51 11.40 -4.99
CA HIS A 141 -25.20 10.76 -4.81
C HIS A 141 -25.30 9.44 -4.05
N LEU A 142 -26.12 9.36 -3.02
CA LEU A 142 -26.33 8.13 -2.25
C LEU A 142 -26.80 6.99 -3.15
N ALA A 143 -27.84 7.21 -3.97
CA ALA A 143 -28.37 6.18 -4.86
C ALA A 143 -27.33 5.70 -5.89
N MET A 144 -26.47 6.61 -6.38
CA MET A 144 -25.39 6.26 -7.31
C MET A 144 -24.34 5.38 -6.66
N GLU A 145 -23.92 5.72 -5.45
CA GLU A 145 -22.85 5.01 -4.75
C GLU A 145 -23.34 3.72 -4.08
N GLU A 146 -24.59 3.66 -3.61
CA GLU A 146 -25.19 2.43 -3.08
C GLU A 146 -25.18 1.31 -4.12
N LYS A 147 -25.53 1.63 -5.38
CA LYS A 147 -25.50 0.66 -6.46
C LYS A 147 -24.08 0.09 -6.65
N LYS A 148 -23.08 0.96 -6.75
CA LYS A 148 -21.67 0.56 -6.92
C LYS A 148 -21.17 -0.22 -5.71
N ALA A 149 -21.47 0.22 -4.50
CA ALA A 149 -21.05 -0.44 -3.27
C ALA A 149 -21.62 -1.86 -3.16
N ARG A 150 -22.88 -2.09 -3.56
CA ARG A 150 -23.46 -3.45 -3.59
C ARG A 150 -22.80 -4.33 -4.64
N GLU A 151 -22.54 -3.79 -5.84
CA GLU A 151 -21.85 -4.51 -6.91
C GLU A 151 -20.43 -4.94 -6.47
N MET A 152 -19.71 -4.04 -5.80
CA MET A 152 -18.35 -4.29 -5.34
C MET A 152 -18.27 -5.20 -4.11
N ALA A 153 -19.17 -5.04 -3.13
CA ALA A 153 -19.22 -5.93 -1.97
C ALA A 153 -19.44 -7.39 -2.39
N ALA A 154 -20.24 -7.62 -3.44
CA ALA A 154 -20.43 -8.96 -4.01
C ALA A 154 -19.19 -9.50 -4.73
N GLN A 155 -18.37 -8.63 -5.33
CA GLN A 155 -17.10 -9.02 -5.96
C GLN A 155 -16.00 -9.31 -4.93
N ASP A 156 -15.97 -8.54 -3.85
CA ASP A 156 -14.95 -8.60 -2.81
C ASP A 156 -15.26 -9.65 -1.71
N ASP A 157 -16.36 -10.41 -1.85
CA ASP A 157 -16.88 -11.36 -0.85
C ASP A 157 -17.05 -10.74 0.56
N VAL A 158 -17.47 -9.46 0.59
CA VAL A 158 -17.69 -8.71 1.84
C VAL A 158 -19.12 -8.92 2.33
N ASP A 159 -19.26 -9.36 3.58
CA ASP A 159 -20.57 -9.53 4.22
C ASP A 159 -21.25 -8.18 4.49
N VAL A 160 -22.15 -7.80 3.60
CA VAL A 160 -23.05 -6.64 3.71
C VAL A 160 -24.52 -7.04 3.93
N THR A 161 -24.76 -8.19 4.56
CA THR A 161 -26.11 -8.78 4.69
C THR A 161 -27.07 -7.99 5.57
N THR A 162 -26.57 -7.09 6.42
CA THR A 162 -27.39 -6.20 7.24
C THR A 162 -27.25 -4.76 6.76
N ASP A 163 -28.31 -3.96 6.91
CA ASP A 163 -28.28 -2.54 6.55
C ASP A 163 -27.15 -1.79 7.24
N GLN A 164 -26.87 -2.12 8.51
CA GLN A 164 -25.77 -1.53 9.26
C GLN A 164 -24.39 -1.87 8.66
N LYS A 165 -24.16 -3.14 8.28
CA LYS A 165 -22.89 -3.55 7.66
C LYS A 165 -22.71 -2.91 6.30
N PHE A 166 -23.78 -2.85 5.51
CA PHE A 166 -23.77 -2.18 4.22
C PHE A 166 -23.51 -0.68 4.36
N GLU A 167 -24.17 -0.02 5.31
CA GLU A 167 -23.96 1.40 5.57
C GLU A 167 -22.50 1.68 5.96
N THR A 168 -21.92 0.89 6.87
CA THR A 168 -20.49 1.02 7.21
C THR A 168 -19.59 0.87 5.98
N TYR A 169 -19.80 -0.18 5.18
CA TYR A 169 -19.01 -0.41 3.97
C TYR A 169 -19.14 0.74 2.96
N LEU A 170 -20.37 1.24 2.75
CA LEU A 170 -20.63 2.37 1.86
C LEU A 170 -19.88 3.63 2.32
N TRP A 171 -19.92 3.96 3.61
CA TRP A 171 -19.26 5.17 4.12
C TRP A 171 -17.75 5.07 4.17
N ASP A 172 -17.20 3.87 4.41
CA ASP A 172 -15.75 3.68 4.52
C ASP A 172 -15.06 3.63 3.16
N HIS A 173 -15.74 3.13 2.12
CA HIS A 173 -15.10 2.83 0.84
C HIS A 173 -15.64 3.63 -0.35
N TYR A 174 -16.90 4.08 -0.33
CA TYR A 174 -17.58 4.65 -1.50
C TYR A 174 -18.20 6.02 -1.28
N ALA A 175 -18.21 6.53 -0.04
CA ALA A 175 -18.76 7.85 0.22
C ALA A 175 -17.95 8.94 -0.48
N THR A 176 -18.65 9.73 -1.31
CA THR A 176 -18.05 10.85 -2.03
C THR A 176 -17.97 12.10 -1.15
N ALA A 177 -17.13 13.06 -1.54
CA ALA A 177 -17.08 14.37 -0.89
C ALA A 177 -18.46 15.04 -0.82
N SER A 178 -19.31 14.89 -1.85
CA SER A 178 -20.66 15.44 -1.85
C SER A 178 -21.56 14.80 -0.78
N MET A 179 -21.40 13.50 -0.51
CA MET A 179 -22.13 12.81 0.56
C MET A 179 -21.67 13.28 1.94
N PHE A 180 -20.36 13.39 2.17
CA PHE A 180 -19.82 13.90 3.43
C PHE A 180 -20.26 15.34 3.71
N THR A 181 -20.15 16.23 2.72
CA THR A 181 -20.56 17.63 2.85
C THR A 181 -22.05 17.77 3.14
N ALA A 182 -22.92 17.06 2.41
CA ALA A 182 -24.35 17.11 2.68
C ALA A 182 -24.69 16.54 4.06
N ARG A 183 -24.02 15.45 4.47
CA ARG A 183 -24.15 14.86 5.80
C ARG A 183 -23.78 15.84 6.91
N ASP A 184 -22.64 16.50 6.79
CA ASP A 184 -22.17 17.43 7.81
C ASP A 184 -23.13 18.60 7.97
N VAL A 185 -23.69 19.13 6.87
CA VAL A 185 -24.73 20.16 6.95
C VAL A 185 -26.00 19.62 7.62
N LEU A 186 -26.56 18.53 7.10
CA LEU A 186 -27.85 18.01 7.55
C LEU A 186 -27.83 17.51 9.00
N LYS A 187 -26.73 16.88 9.45
CA LYS A 187 -26.55 16.48 10.85
C LYS A 187 -26.51 17.68 11.79
N GLY A 188 -25.84 18.76 11.41
CA GLY A 188 -25.74 19.97 12.24
C GLY A 188 -27.08 20.67 12.48
N ILE A 189 -28.06 20.48 11.59
CA ILE A 189 -29.40 21.07 11.70
C ILE A 189 -30.49 20.05 12.09
N GLY A 190 -30.11 18.84 12.49
CA GLY A 190 -31.06 17.79 12.90
C GLY A 190 -31.97 17.26 11.78
N SER A 191 -31.63 17.50 10.51
CA SER A 191 -32.39 17.08 9.33
C SER A 191 -31.78 15.85 8.63
N TRP A 192 -30.87 15.15 9.31
CA TRP A 192 -30.25 13.94 8.79
C TRP A 192 -31.29 12.80 8.68
N PRO A 193 -31.49 12.21 7.49
CA PRO A 193 -32.35 11.04 7.35
C PRO A 193 -31.76 9.89 8.19
N ARG A 194 -32.62 9.29 9.03
CA ARG A 194 -32.28 8.06 9.75
C ARG A 194 -32.36 6.87 8.81
#